data_AF-A0A9D2DX72-F1
#
_entry.id   AF-A0A9D2DX72-F1
#
_cell.length_a   1.000
_cell.length_b   1.000
_cell.length_c   1.000
_cell.angle_alpha   90.00
_cell.angle_beta   90.00
_cell.angle_gamma   90.00
#
_symmetry.space_group_name_H-M   'P 1'
#
loop_
_entity.id
_entity.type
_entity.pdbx_description
1 polymer ?
#
loop_
_entity_poly.entity_id
_entity_poly.type
_entity_poly.pdbx_seq_one_letter_code
_entity_poly.pdbx_strand_id
1 'polypeptide(L)'
;MDARITKQRLANLISYDWIKILCTILAAILVLVLLFTMAATRPHSTQQYYVYAYTDLSAGADFTDLADDLKAKHVFSYDILEVSAENFDSSSSGSTVYTVRRSAGMGNVLFVTDNPTYETDEDGNTVLDEEGKPVVAAQSTLYTMASSGLVANDASTAGVAYDTVYYMDACERYLKQFFGDDWRTSDAFDGTLTPEARFTARNDGDKRYRTDEARAQGVADEKARLLQLRTDYLAVDAAFESGVFTHTAYENELGETDYLGINVGGLNTLHDLVYYMDGETRSTENVNLILLFNGPLAQNDLRFESISFLNYLLTQYQN
;
A
#
# COMPACT_ATOMS: atom_id res chain seq x y z
N MET A 1 -17.25 -44.17 54.08
CA MET A 1 -17.23 -44.84 52.75
C MET A 1 -15.97 -44.41 52.05
N ASP A 2 -15.02 -45.33 51.93
CA ASP A 2 -13.73 -45.11 51.26
C ASP A 2 -13.98 -45.00 49.75
N ALA A 3 -13.93 -43.79 49.20
CA ALA A 3 -14.20 -43.51 47.80
C ALA A 3 -12.97 -43.84 46.94
N ARG A 4 -12.58 -45.12 46.92
CA ARG A 4 -11.55 -45.59 45.98
C ARG A 4 -12.11 -45.55 44.56
N ILE A 5 -11.53 -44.69 43.72
CA ILE A 5 -11.82 -44.63 42.28
C ILE A 5 -11.31 -45.93 41.65
N THR A 6 -12.23 -46.84 41.30
CA THR A 6 -11.91 -48.07 40.56
C THR A 6 -11.89 -47.79 39.06
N LYS A 7 -10.98 -48.43 38.30
CA LYS A 7 -10.86 -48.29 36.83
C LYS A 7 -12.21 -48.43 36.09
N GLN A 8 -13.08 -49.28 36.60
CA GLN A 8 -14.41 -49.55 36.04
C GLN A 8 -15.39 -48.38 36.21
N ARG A 9 -15.29 -47.62 37.31
CA ARG A 9 -16.08 -46.40 37.50
C ARG A 9 -15.61 -45.27 36.60
N LEU A 10 -14.29 -45.15 36.38
CA LEU A 10 -13.73 -44.18 35.43
C LEU A 10 -14.15 -44.50 33.98
N ALA A 11 -14.11 -45.78 33.60
CA ALA A 11 -14.53 -46.23 32.27
C ALA A 11 -16.02 -45.96 31.99
N ASN A 12 -16.90 -46.20 32.98
CA ASN A 12 -18.33 -45.90 32.84
C ASN A 12 -18.64 -44.41 32.78
N LEU A 13 -17.86 -43.58 33.47
CA LEU A 13 -18.03 -42.13 33.45
C LEU A 13 -17.60 -41.55 32.09
N ILE A 14 -16.51 -42.08 31.52
CA ILE A 14 -16.08 -41.73 30.15
C ILE A 14 -17.09 -42.22 29.13
N SER A 15 -17.59 -43.45 29.19
CA SER A 15 -18.51 -43.99 28.17
C SER A 15 -19.91 -43.34 28.17
N TYR A 16 -20.36 -42.77 29.29
CA TYR A 16 -21.68 -42.13 29.37
C TYR A 16 -21.64 -40.61 29.14
N ASP A 17 -20.55 -39.93 29.53
CA ASP A 17 -20.43 -38.47 29.45
C ASP A 17 -19.38 -37.96 28.44
N TRP A 18 -18.78 -38.83 27.61
CA TRP A 18 -17.75 -38.42 26.63
C TRP A 18 -18.21 -37.29 25.70
N ILE A 19 -19.48 -37.26 25.28
CA ILE A 19 -20.03 -36.18 24.45
C ILE A 19 -20.00 -34.85 25.21
N LYS A 20 -20.39 -34.84 26.50
CA LYS A 20 -20.37 -33.63 27.33
C LYS A 20 -18.94 -33.15 27.57
N ILE A 21 -18.01 -34.09 27.80
CA ILE A 21 -16.59 -33.80 27.94
C ILE A 21 -16.05 -33.17 26.65
N LEU A 22 -16.37 -33.75 25.48
CA LEU A 22 -15.98 -33.22 24.17
C LEU A 22 -16.55 -31.81 23.93
N CYS A 23 -17.84 -31.60 24.19
CA CYS A 23 -18.48 -30.28 24.06
C CYS A 23 -17.85 -29.25 24.99
N THR A 24 -17.48 -29.65 26.22
CA THR A 24 -16.82 -28.76 27.18
C THR A 24 -15.40 -28.39 26.72
N ILE A 25 -14.66 -29.35 26.15
CA ILE A 25 -13.35 -29.10 25.54
C ILE A 25 -13.48 -28.14 24.36
N LEU A 26 -14.43 -28.37 23.45
CA LEU A 26 -14.68 -27.48 22.32
C LEU A 26 -15.08 -26.07 22.77
N ALA A 27 -15.92 -25.95 23.79
CA ALA A 27 -16.28 -24.66 24.38
C ALA A 27 -15.06 -23.97 25.02
N ALA A 28 -14.20 -24.71 25.72
CA ALA A 28 -12.97 -24.16 26.30
C ALA A 28 -11.98 -23.70 25.21
N ILE A 29 -11.83 -24.47 24.12
CA ILE A 29 -11.02 -24.08 22.96
C ILE A 29 -11.61 -22.83 22.31
N LEU A 30 -12.93 -22.76 22.11
CA LEU A 30 -13.60 -21.58 21.57
C LEU A 30 -13.35 -20.36 22.46
N VAL A 31 -13.50 -20.49 23.79
CA VAL A 31 -13.21 -19.41 24.74
C VAL A 31 -11.75 -18.99 24.65
N LEU A 32 -10.81 -19.92 24.59
CA LEU A 32 -9.39 -19.60 24.43
C LEU A 32 -9.10 -18.90 23.10
N VAL A 33 -9.67 -19.37 22.00
CA VAL A 33 -9.54 -18.73 20.68
C VAL A 33 -10.12 -17.32 20.71
N LEU A 34 -11.31 -17.13 21.30
CA LEU A 34 -11.92 -15.80 21.49
C LEU A 34 -11.05 -14.91 22.37
N LEU A 35 -10.49 -15.44 23.45
CA LEU A 35 -9.62 -14.69 24.35
C LEU A 35 -8.33 -14.27 23.63
N PHE A 36 -7.69 -15.16 22.87
CA PHE A 36 -6.51 -14.82 22.07
C PHE A 36 -6.83 -13.83 20.94
N THR A 37 -7.96 -14.00 20.26
CA THR A 37 -8.37 -13.08 19.18
C THR A 37 -8.81 -11.70 19.68
N MET A 38 -9.39 -11.60 20.87
CA MET A 38 -9.77 -10.32 21.49
C MET A 38 -8.61 -9.65 22.26
N ALA A 39 -7.68 -10.43 22.80
CA ALA A 39 -6.53 -9.94 23.53
C ALA A 39 -5.43 -9.39 22.60
N ALA A 40 -5.19 -10.02 21.45
CA ALA A 40 -4.24 -9.53 20.46
C ALA A 40 -4.78 -8.26 19.80
N THR A 41 -4.13 -7.12 20.04
CA THR A 41 -4.35 -5.90 19.26
C THR A 41 -3.85 -6.19 17.84
N ARG A 42 -4.77 -6.38 16.89
CA ARG A 42 -4.41 -6.52 15.48
C ARG A 42 -4.35 -5.13 14.85
N PRO A 43 -3.38 -4.84 13.98
CA PRO A 43 -3.39 -3.62 13.20
C PRO A 43 -4.72 -3.48 12.47
N HIS A 44 -5.29 -2.27 12.47
CA HIS A 44 -6.35 -1.96 11.53
C HIS A 44 -5.81 -2.02 10.10
N SER A 45 -6.67 -2.28 9.11
CA SER A 45 -6.24 -2.30 7.70
C SER A 45 -5.55 -1.02 7.26
N THR A 46 -5.86 0.11 7.91
CA THR A 46 -5.22 1.42 7.68
C THR A 46 -3.82 1.55 8.26
N GLN A 47 -3.45 0.69 9.23
CA GLN A 47 -2.14 0.63 9.89
C GLN A 47 -1.20 -0.40 9.24
N GLN A 48 -1.62 -0.97 8.11
CA GLN A 48 -0.84 -1.89 7.32
C GLN A 48 -0.46 -1.22 6.00
N TYR A 49 0.78 -1.37 5.58
CA TYR A 49 1.29 -0.84 4.33
C TYR A 49 1.82 -1.97 3.45
N TYR A 50 1.24 -2.10 2.26
CA TYR A 50 1.55 -3.14 1.30
C TYR A 50 2.18 -2.56 0.04
N VAL A 51 3.36 -3.07 -0.30
CA VAL A 51 4.05 -2.80 -1.56
C VAL A 51 3.93 -4.02 -2.45
N TYR A 52 3.45 -3.82 -3.67
CA TYR A 52 3.31 -4.91 -4.63
C TYR A 52 4.16 -4.67 -5.87
N ALA A 53 4.65 -5.74 -6.49
CA ALA A 53 5.14 -5.75 -7.86
C ALA A 53 4.26 -6.70 -8.68
N TYR A 54 3.83 -6.27 -9.86
CA TYR A 54 2.89 -7.04 -10.68
C TYR A 54 3.58 -7.93 -11.70
N THR A 55 2.77 -8.73 -12.38
CA THR A 55 3.15 -9.90 -13.17
C THR A 55 4.14 -9.67 -14.30
N ASP A 56 4.25 -8.44 -14.79
CA ASP A 56 5.15 -8.01 -15.85
C ASP A 56 6.53 -7.57 -15.34
N LEU A 57 6.71 -7.52 -14.02
CA LEU A 57 7.97 -7.20 -13.37
C LEU A 57 8.59 -8.42 -12.70
N SER A 58 9.90 -8.38 -12.62
CA SER A 58 10.74 -9.26 -11.80
C SER A 58 11.18 -8.52 -10.55
N ALA A 59 11.17 -9.24 -9.43
CA ALA A 59 11.77 -8.78 -8.19
C ALA A 59 13.30 -8.79 -8.30
N GLY A 60 13.92 -7.65 -7.99
CA GLY A 60 15.37 -7.53 -7.82
C GLY A 60 15.84 -8.10 -6.47
N ALA A 61 17.14 -7.93 -6.18
CA ALA A 61 17.74 -8.45 -4.96
C ALA A 61 17.11 -7.82 -3.69
N ASP A 62 16.83 -6.52 -3.74
CA ASP A 62 16.35 -5.74 -2.60
C ASP A 62 14.87 -5.99 -2.29
N PHE A 63 14.09 -6.52 -3.25
CA PHE A 63 12.65 -6.72 -3.05
C PHE A 63 12.34 -7.73 -1.95
N THR A 64 13.19 -8.76 -1.78
CA THR A 64 12.99 -9.83 -0.80
C THR A 64 12.97 -9.27 0.62
N ASP A 65 13.87 -8.34 0.92
CA ASP A 65 14.04 -7.76 2.24
C ASP A 65 13.38 -6.38 2.38
N LEU A 66 12.69 -5.91 1.33
CA LEU A 66 12.12 -4.55 1.26
C LEU A 66 11.26 -4.20 2.48
N ALA A 67 10.39 -5.12 2.92
CA ALA A 67 9.51 -4.86 4.06
C ALA A 67 10.28 -4.66 5.38
N ASP A 68 11.39 -5.38 5.56
CA ASP A 68 12.24 -5.27 6.74
C ASP A 68 13.12 -4.02 6.65
N ASP A 69 13.62 -3.69 5.46
CA ASP A 69 14.36 -2.48 5.18
C ASP A 69 13.54 -1.21 5.46
N LEU A 70 12.29 -1.17 4.98
CA LEU A 70 11.35 -0.07 5.21
C LEU A 70 11.08 0.14 6.72
N LYS A 71 10.99 -0.95 7.49
CA LYS A 71 10.83 -0.90 8.95
C LYS A 71 12.11 -0.42 9.64
N ALA A 72 13.26 -0.97 9.25
CA ALA A 72 14.56 -0.66 9.85
C ALA A 72 14.97 0.81 9.63
N LYS A 73 14.63 1.36 8.47
CA LYS A 73 14.89 2.76 8.11
C LYS A 73 13.82 3.73 8.62
N HIS A 74 12.79 3.24 9.33
CA HIS A 74 11.68 4.05 9.83
C HIS A 74 11.03 4.92 8.74
N VAL A 75 10.80 4.34 7.55
CA VAL A 75 10.26 5.07 6.39
C VAL A 75 8.84 5.56 6.65
N PHE A 76 8.03 4.74 7.30
CA PHE A 76 6.64 5.09 7.61
C PHE A 76 6.50 5.63 9.02
N SER A 77 5.39 6.35 9.23
CA SER A 77 5.07 6.89 10.54
C SER A 77 4.82 5.80 11.59
N TYR A 78 4.84 6.21 12.87
CA TYR A 78 4.59 5.35 14.03
C TYR A 78 3.24 4.59 13.99
N ASP A 79 2.31 5.03 13.14
CA ASP A 79 0.98 4.47 13.02
C ASP A 79 0.91 3.31 12.03
N ILE A 80 1.93 3.15 11.17
CA ILE A 80 2.10 1.96 10.35
C ILE A 80 2.77 0.88 11.20
N LEU A 81 2.01 -0.16 11.51
CA LEU A 81 2.41 -1.26 12.39
C LEU A 81 2.95 -2.46 11.63
N GLU A 82 2.51 -2.63 10.38
CA GLU A 82 2.87 -3.78 9.57
C GLU A 82 3.19 -3.32 8.15
N VAL A 83 4.35 -3.73 7.65
CA VAL A 83 4.76 -3.52 6.26
C VAL A 83 4.96 -4.89 5.64
N SER A 84 4.42 -5.06 4.44
CA SER A 84 4.55 -6.26 3.63
C SER A 84 4.92 -5.89 2.20
N ALA A 85 5.78 -6.70 1.58
CA ALA A 85 6.12 -6.62 0.17
C ALA A 85 5.79 -7.96 -0.50
N GLU A 86 5.07 -7.95 -1.62
CA GLU A 86 4.69 -9.16 -2.35
C GLU A 86 4.89 -8.96 -3.85
N ASN A 87 5.66 -9.84 -4.48
CA ASN A 87 5.82 -9.87 -5.93
C ASN A 87 4.87 -10.94 -6.50
N PHE A 88 4.01 -10.54 -7.43
CA PHE A 88 3.09 -11.45 -8.10
C PHE A 88 3.74 -11.93 -9.40
N ASP A 89 4.00 -13.22 -9.51
CA ASP A 89 4.50 -13.80 -10.76
C ASP A 89 3.43 -13.81 -11.87
N SER A 90 3.86 -13.95 -13.12
CA SER A 90 2.97 -14.06 -14.29
C SER A 90 2.20 -15.38 -14.37
N SER A 91 2.27 -16.22 -13.35
CA SER A 91 1.47 -17.44 -13.29
C SER A 91 -0.01 -17.10 -13.03
N SER A 92 -0.90 -18.02 -13.41
CA SER A 92 -2.33 -17.91 -13.08
C SER A 92 -2.61 -17.85 -11.57
N SER A 93 -1.65 -18.30 -10.75
CA SER A 93 -1.75 -18.20 -9.29
C SER A 93 -1.46 -16.78 -8.81
N GLY A 94 -0.45 -16.11 -9.35
CA GLY A 94 -0.08 -14.73 -9.00
C GLY A 94 -1.23 -13.74 -9.20
N SER A 95 -1.88 -13.78 -10.37
CA SER A 95 -3.04 -12.92 -10.67
C SER A 95 -4.25 -13.24 -9.79
N THR A 96 -4.46 -14.52 -9.45
CA THR A 96 -5.53 -14.94 -8.52
C THR A 96 -5.27 -14.42 -7.11
N VAL A 97 -4.04 -14.56 -6.60
CA VAL A 97 -3.67 -14.05 -5.27
C VAL A 97 -3.82 -12.53 -5.23
N TYR A 98 -3.33 -11.81 -6.24
CA TYR A 98 -3.54 -10.37 -6.34
C TYR A 98 -5.02 -9.99 -6.27
N THR A 99 -5.87 -10.67 -7.06
CA THR A 99 -7.31 -10.40 -7.07
C THR A 99 -7.94 -10.62 -5.69
N VAL A 100 -7.55 -11.69 -4.98
CA VAL A 100 -7.99 -11.95 -3.61
C VAL A 100 -7.54 -10.84 -2.66
N ARG A 101 -6.27 -10.42 -2.72
CA ARG A 101 -5.72 -9.32 -1.90
C ARG A 101 -6.49 -8.02 -2.14
N ARG A 102 -6.70 -7.64 -3.40
CA ARG A 102 -7.45 -6.44 -3.76
C ARG A 102 -8.91 -6.50 -3.29
N SER A 103 -9.57 -7.65 -3.41
CA SER A 103 -10.95 -7.82 -2.91
C SER A 103 -11.08 -7.67 -1.39
N ALA A 104 -9.98 -7.93 -0.66
CA ALA A 104 -9.89 -7.71 0.78
C ALA A 104 -9.50 -6.26 1.16
N GLY A 105 -9.31 -5.37 0.17
CA GLY A 105 -8.87 -3.98 0.38
C GLY A 105 -7.39 -3.84 0.75
N MET A 106 -6.56 -4.82 0.40
CA MET A 106 -5.11 -4.81 0.70
C MET A 106 -4.31 -4.29 -0.50
N GLY A 107 -3.20 -3.57 -0.24
CA GLY A 107 -2.35 -2.98 -1.27
C GLY A 107 -2.36 -1.46 -1.20
N ASN A 108 -1.21 -0.82 -0.96
CA ASN A 108 -1.11 0.64 -0.93
C ASN A 108 -0.50 1.17 -2.23
N VAL A 109 0.52 0.47 -2.71
CA VAL A 109 1.21 0.80 -3.97
C VAL A 109 1.51 -0.45 -4.78
N LEU A 110 1.57 -0.30 -6.09
CA LEU A 110 1.83 -1.38 -7.03
C LEU A 110 2.79 -0.91 -8.12
N PHE A 111 3.92 -1.60 -8.28
CA PHE A 111 4.78 -1.44 -9.45
C PHE A 111 4.22 -2.23 -10.63
N VAL A 112 4.16 -1.59 -11.80
CA VAL A 112 3.76 -2.16 -13.09
C VAL A 112 4.62 -1.55 -14.20
N THR A 113 4.62 -2.15 -15.40
CA THR A 113 5.17 -1.48 -16.59
C THR A 113 4.10 -0.67 -17.33
N ASP A 114 4.55 0.37 -18.02
CA ASP A 114 3.78 1.07 -19.04
C ASP A 114 4.28 0.76 -20.45
N ASN A 115 4.51 -0.53 -20.73
CA ASN A 115 5.00 -0.99 -22.02
C ASN A 115 3.89 -1.72 -22.78
N PRO A 116 3.31 -1.13 -23.86
CA PRO A 116 2.43 -1.87 -24.74
C PRO A 116 3.23 -2.90 -25.56
N THR A 117 2.53 -3.93 -26.03
CA THR A 117 3.09 -4.89 -26.99
C THR A 117 2.53 -4.60 -28.38
N TYR A 118 3.34 -4.81 -29.41
CA TYR A 118 2.99 -4.47 -30.79
C TYR A 118 2.82 -5.72 -31.64
N GLU A 119 1.95 -5.66 -32.65
CA GLU A 119 1.76 -6.74 -33.61
C GLU A 119 3.04 -6.94 -34.42
N THR A 120 3.38 -8.20 -34.69
CA THR A 120 4.53 -8.57 -35.51
C THR A 120 4.08 -9.41 -36.71
N ASP A 121 4.70 -9.19 -37.86
CA ASP A 121 4.50 -10.01 -39.06
C ASP A 121 5.18 -11.40 -38.94
N GLU A 122 5.04 -12.23 -39.97
CA GLU A 122 5.63 -13.59 -40.02
C GLU A 122 7.18 -13.58 -39.96
N ASP A 123 7.81 -12.44 -40.29
CA ASP A 123 9.26 -12.24 -40.28
C ASP A 123 9.75 -11.60 -38.96
N GLY A 124 8.83 -11.31 -38.02
CA GLY A 124 9.13 -10.71 -36.72
C GLY A 124 9.29 -9.19 -36.72
N ASN A 125 8.92 -8.49 -37.81
CA ASN A 125 8.92 -7.04 -37.86
C ASN A 125 7.60 -6.47 -37.32
N THR A 126 7.66 -5.31 -36.67
CA THR A 126 6.47 -4.62 -36.16
C THR A 126 5.56 -4.18 -37.30
N VAL A 127 4.29 -4.56 -37.22
CA VAL A 127 3.24 -4.13 -38.15
C VAL A 127 2.95 -2.65 -37.91
N LEU A 128 2.88 -1.87 -38.99
CA LEU A 128 2.56 -0.45 -38.96
C LEU A 128 1.16 -0.20 -39.54
N ASP A 129 0.44 0.78 -39.00
CA ASP A 129 -0.84 1.25 -39.52
C ASP A 129 -0.69 2.11 -40.78
N GLU A 130 -1.81 2.60 -41.33
CA GLU A 130 -1.84 3.45 -42.53
C GLU A 130 -1.09 4.79 -42.34
N GLU A 131 -0.79 5.18 -41.11
CA GLU A 131 -0.09 6.41 -40.72
C GLU A 131 1.39 6.15 -40.37
N GLY A 132 1.84 4.89 -40.46
CA GLY A 132 3.22 4.48 -40.18
C GLY A 132 3.52 4.28 -38.69
N LYS A 133 2.51 4.16 -37.83
CA LYS A 133 2.69 3.91 -36.39
C LYS A 133 2.56 2.41 -36.08
N PRO A 134 3.31 1.90 -35.08
CA PRO A 134 3.16 0.52 -34.61
C PRO A 134 1.73 0.18 -34.20
N VAL A 135 1.20 -0.93 -34.72
CA VAL A 135 -0.11 -1.47 -34.32
C VAL A 135 0.03 -2.12 -32.95
N VAL A 136 -0.73 -1.66 -31.96
CA VAL A 136 -0.72 -2.21 -30.59
C VAL A 136 -1.47 -3.54 -30.56
N ALA A 137 -0.78 -4.62 -30.23
CA ALA A 137 -1.37 -5.95 -30.02
C ALA A 137 -2.05 -6.07 -28.65
N ALA A 138 -1.40 -5.54 -27.60
CA ALA A 138 -1.99 -5.45 -26.27
C ALA A 138 -1.50 -4.19 -25.54
N GLN A 139 -2.43 -3.54 -24.83
CA GLN A 139 -2.14 -2.37 -24.01
C GLN A 139 -1.27 -2.72 -22.81
N SER A 140 -0.60 -1.72 -22.25
CA SER A 140 0.25 -1.90 -21.07
C SER A 140 -0.54 -2.36 -19.84
N THR A 141 0.15 -3.00 -18.90
CA THR A 141 -0.43 -3.36 -17.60
C THR A 141 -0.98 -2.13 -16.88
N LEU A 142 -0.23 -1.03 -16.83
CA LEU A 142 -0.69 0.23 -16.27
C LEU A 142 -2.02 0.67 -16.88
N TYR A 143 -2.09 0.73 -18.20
CA TYR A 143 -3.29 1.15 -18.91
C TYR A 143 -4.48 0.24 -18.59
N THR A 144 -4.31 -1.08 -18.70
CA THR A 144 -5.41 -2.03 -18.46
C THR A 144 -5.96 -1.95 -17.02
N MET A 145 -5.09 -1.72 -16.05
CA MET A 145 -5.48 -1.65 -14.64
C MET A 145 -6.12 -0.31 -14.27
N ALA A 146 -5.52 0.80 -14.69
CA ALA A 146 -5.90 2.12 -14.23
C ALA A 146 -6.99 2.77 -15.10
N SER A 147 -7.06 2.46 -16.40
CA SER A 147 -8.08 3.02 -17.31
C SER A 147 -9.50 2.54 -16.99
N SER A 148 -9.62 1.44 -16.23
CA SER A 148 -10.92 0.90 -15.79
C SER A 148 -11.57 1.69 -14.64
N GLY A 149 -10.90 2.72 -14.10
CA GLY A 149 -11.51 3.67 -13.16
C GLY A 149 -10.52 4.28 -12.17
N LEU A 150 -10.28 5.59 -12.31
CA LEU A 150 -9.50 6.39 -11.37
C LEU A 150 -10.35 7.12 -10.33
N VAL A 151 -9.73 7.42 -9.19
CA VAL A 151 -10.25 8.32 -8.17
C VAL A 151 -9.57 9.69 -8.32
N ALA A 152 -10.29 10.63 -8.94
CA ALA A 152 -9.85 12.01 -9.15
C ALA A 152 -10.54 13.03 -8.21
N ASN A 153 -11.30 12.55 -7.21
CA ASN A 153 -11.91 13.39 -6.19
C ASN A 153 -12.16 12.60 -4.88
N ASP A 154 -12.51 13.30 -3.81
CA ASP A 154 -12.76 12.69 -2.49
C ASP A 154 -14.17 12.06 -2.36
N ALA A 155 -14.90 11.86 -3.46
CA ALA A 155 -16.21 11.22 -3.41
C ALA A 155 -16.11 9.69 -3.27
N SER A 156 -17.23 9.04 -2.96
CA SER A 156 -17.33 7.59 -2.88
C SER A 156 -17.36 6.94 -4.27
N THR A 157 -16.27 7.05 -5.01
CA THR A 157 -16.12 6.46 -6.35
C THR A 157 -15.52 5.05 -6.26
N ALA A 158 -15.91 4.18 -7.19
CA ALA A 158 -15.46 2.78 -7.28
C ALA A 158 -14.16 2.63 -8.10
N GLY A 159 -13.25 3.61 -8.02
CA GLY A 159 -11.96 3.55 -8.72
C GLY A 159 -10.99 2.56 -8.05
N VAL A 160 -10.02 2.06 -8.81
CA VAL A 160 -9.02 1.09 -8.32
C VAL A 160 -7.72 1.75 -7.88
N ALA A 161 -7.44 2.94 -8.40
CA ALA A 161 -6.25 3.74 -8.14
C ALA A 161 -6.61 5.23 -8.02
N TYR A 162 -5.74 6.00 -7.39
CA TYR A 162 -5.81 7.46 -7.40
C TYR A 162 -5.23 8.01 -8.69
N ASP A 163 -5.87 9.06 -9.21
CA ASP A 163 -5.18 9.97 -10.12
C ASP A 163 -3.99 10.60 -9.37
N THR A 164 -2.80 10.52 -9.98
CA THR A 164 -1.55 10.85 -9.28
C THR A 164 -1.35 12.36 -9.09
N VAL A 165 -1.82 13.18 -10.01
CA VAL A 165 -1.82 14.65 -9.85
C VAL A 165 -2.80 15.05 -8.76
N TYR A 166 -4.00 14.47 -8.79
CA TYR A 166 -4.99 14.67 -7.72
C TYR A 166 -4.46 14.25 -6.35
N TYR A 167 -3.76 13.12 -6.27
CA TYR A 167 -3.21 12.63 -5.01
C TYR A 167 -2.17 13.59 -4.41
N MET A 168 -1.31 14.18 -5.24
CA MET A 168 -0.35 15.22 -4.82
C MET A 168 -1.07 16.48 -4.33
N ASP A 169 -2.08 16.98 -5.06
CA ASP A 169 -2.90 18.12 -4.60
C ASP A 169 -3.61 17.80 -3.28
N ALA A 170 -4.17 16.60 -3.15
CA ALA A 170 -4.84 16.17 -1.93
C ALA A 170 -3.88 16.13 -0.72
N CYS A 171 -2.61 15.76 -0.92
CA CYS A 171 -1.60 15.79 0.13
C CYS A 171 -1.23 17.22 0.52
N GLU A 172 -1.05 18.12 -0.45
CA GLU A 172 -0.82 19.54 -0.19
C GLU A 172 -1.98 20.16 0.60
N ARG A 173 -3.23 19.92 0.17
CA ARG A 173 -4.43 20.39 0.88
C ARG A 173 -4.50 19.83 2.31
N TYR A 174 -4.05 18.59 2.51
CA TYR A 174 -3.98 17.99 3.84
C TYR A 174 -2.95 18.69 4.72
N LEU A 175 -1.74 18.93 4.22
CA LEU A 175 -0.69 19.65 4.96
C LEU A 175 -1.10 21.09 5.31
N LYS A 176 -1.74 21.81 4.38
CA LYS A 176 -2.28 23.17 4.61
C LYS A 176 -3.28 23.23 5.76
N GLN A 177 -4.04 22.16 6.01
CA GLN A 177 -4.95 22.14 7.15
C GLN A 177 -4.22 22.21 8.49
N PHE A 178 -2.94 21.80 8.57
CA PHE A 178 -2.16 21.84 9.80
C PHE A 178 -1.21 23.05 9.88
N PHE A 179 -0.57 23.42 8.78
CA PHE A 179 0.49 24.45 8.75
C PHE A 179 0.08 25.76 8.05
N GLY A 180 -1.20 25.94 7.73
CA GLY A 180 -1.73 27.20 7.18
C GLY A 180 -1.22 27.52 5.76
N ASP A 181 -1.18 28.81 5.42
CA ASP A 181 -0.78 29.29 4.09
C ASP A 181 0.73 29.14 3.86
N ASP A 182 1.55 29.28 4.92
CA ASP A 182 3.01 29.17 4.88
C ASP A 182 3.51 27.72 5.07
N TRP A 183 2.66 26.74 4.74
CA TRP A 183 2.88 25.33 5.06
C TRP A 183 4.20 24.76 4.56
N ARG A 184 4.75 25.28 3.45
CA ARG A 184 6.02 24.81 2.86
C ARG A 184 7.24 25.15 3.70
N THR A 185 7.18 26.21 4.52
CA THR A 185 8.36 26.78 5.19
C THR A 185 8.21 26.90 6.70
N SER A 186 6.98 26.94 7.22
CA SER A 186 6.71 27.15 8.64
C SER A 186 6.53 25.82 9.38
N ASP A 187 7.27 25.63 10.47
CA ASP A 187 7.07 24.52 11.41
C ASP A 187 5.92 24.78 12.40
N ALA A 188 5.27 25.94 12.32
CA ALA A 188 4.13 26.27 13.17
C ALA A 188 2.87 25.52 12.68
N PHE A 189 2.16 24.90 13.63
CA PHE A 189 0.85 24.31 13.38
C PHE A 189 -0.25 25.37 13.54
N ASP A 190 -0.31 26.33 12.62
CA ASP A 190 -1.23 27.49 12.62
C ASP A 190 -2.44 27.31 11.68
N GLY A 191 -2.62 26.11 11.13
CA GLY A 191 -3.76 25.76 10.30
C GLY A 191 -5.08 25.56 11.06
N THR A 192 -6.11 25.09 10.35
CA THR A 192 -7.45 24.84 10.90
C THR A 192 -7.54 23.57 11.75
N LEU A 193 -6.59 22.65 11.60
CA LEU A 193 -6.48 21.41 12.35
C LEU A 193 -5.23 21.40 13.22
N THR A 194 -5.34 20.78 14.39
CA THR A 194 -4.19 20.56 15.26
C THR A 194 -3.75 19.09 15.21
N PRO A 195 -2.44 18.81 15.36
CA PRO A 195 -1.93 17.44 15.46
C PRO A 195 -2.61 16.65 16.59
N GLU A 196 -2.85 17.28 17.74
CA GLU A 196 -3.50 16.64 18.89
C GLU A 196 -4.95 16.24 18.61
N ALA A 197 -5.73 17.11 17.96
CA ALA A 197 -7.12 16.80 17.64
C ALA A 197 -7.21 15.62 16.65
N ARG A 198 -6.31 15.59 15.66
CA ARG A 198 -6.24 14.51 14.67
C ARG A 198 -5.71 13.21 15.24
N PHE A 199 -4.63 13.26 16.01
CA PHE A 199 -4.13 12.14 16.79
C PHE A 199 -5.24 11.49 17.61
N THR A 200 -5.94 12.31 18.40
CA THR A 200 -7.02 11.85 19.29
C THR A 200 -8.17 11.22 18.51
N ALA A 201 -8.60 11.85 17.41
CA ALA A 201 -9.69 11.33 16.59
C ALA A 201 -9.34 9.99 15.91
N ARG A 202 -8.10 9.82 15.47
CA ARG A 202 -7.66 8.61 14.75
C ARG A 202 -7.36 7.45 15.68
N ASN A 203 -6.78 7.74 16.84
CA ASN A 203 -6.33 6.73 17.81
C ASN A 203 -7.32 6.50 18.95
N ASP A 204 -8.58 6.93 18.79
CA ASP A 204 -9.61 6.67 19.78
C ASP A 204 -9.83 5.15 19.95
N GLY A 205 -9.80 4.69 21.20
CA GLY A 205 -9.86 3.26 21.52
C GLY A 205 -8.58 2.45 21.25
N ASP A 206 -7.51 3.04 20.73
CA ASP A 206 -6.24 2.35 20.56
C ASP A 206 -5.60 2.04 21.93
N LYS A 207 -5.32 0.76 22.16
CA LYS A 207 -4.78 0.25 23.42
C LYS A 207 -3.34 0.72 23.69
N ARG A 208 -2.61 1.20 22.67
CA ARG A 208 -1.26 1.78 22.82
C ARG A 208 -1.28 3.08 23.63
N TYR A 209 -2.38 3.83 23.61
CA TYR A 209 -2.46 5.19 24.18
C TYR A 209 -3.42 5.26 25.38
N ARG A 210 -3.33 4.29 26.30
CA ARG A 210 -4.18 4.19 27.49
C ARG A 210 -3.79 5.10 28.64
N THR A 211 -2.51 5.46 28.75
CA THR A 211 -2.01 6.36 29.80
C THR A 211 -1.81 7.75 29.26
N ASP A 212 -1.79 8.75 30.14
CA ASP A 212 -1.59 10.14 29.74
C ASP A 212 -0.18 10.36 29.18
N GLU A 213 0.83 9.64 29.70
CA GLU A 213 2.20 9.68 29.17
C GLU A 213 2.27 9.11 27.75
N ALA A 214 1.59 7.98 27.49
CA ALA A 214 1.55 7.38 26.16
C ALA A 214 0.83 8.30 25.16
N ARG A 215 -0.27 8.96 25.58
CA ARG A 215 -0.97 9.94 24.75
C ARG A 215 -0.11 11.14 24.44
N ALA A 216 0.61 11.68 25.44
CA ALA A 216 1.53 12.79 25.23
C ALA A 216 2.64 12.43 24.24
N GLN A 217 3.19 11.20 24.33
CA GLN A 217 4.14 10.70 23.35
C GLN A 217 3.53 10.56 21.96
N GLY A 218 2.33 9.98 21.84
CA GLY A 218 1.66 9.84 20.54
C GLY A 218 1.33 11.17 19.86
N VAL A 219 1.00 12.21 20.63
CA VAL A 219 0.85 13.58 20.08
C VAL A 219 2.20 14.13 19.61
N ALA A 220 3.31 13.84 20.30
CA ALA A 220 4.64 14.22 19.84
C ALA A 220 5.02 13.48 18.55
N ASP A 221 4.72 12.19 18.47
CA ASP A 221 4.95 11.35 17.28
C ASP A 221 4.11 11.84 16.09
N GLU A 222 2.86 12.28 16.30
CA GLU A 222 2.03 12.86 15.25
C GLU A 222 2.59 14.19 14.72
N LYS A 223 3.14 15.03 15.60
CA LYS A 223 3.84 16.25 15.17
C LYS A 223 5.05 15.91 14.30
N ALA A 224 5.85 14.94 14.73
CA ALA A 224 7.02 14.49 13.97
C ALA A 224 6.61 13.91 12.61
N ARG A 225 5.54 13.09 12.58
CA ARG A 225 4.96 12.56 11.35
C ARG A 225 4.57 13.66 10.36
N LEU A 226 3.86 14.70 10.79
CA LEU A 226 3.41 15.77 9.89
C LEU A 226 4.59 16.60 9.35
N LEU A 227 5.60 16.85 10.16
CA LEU A 227 6.84 17.51 9.72
C LEU A 227 7.62 16.65 8.71
N GLN A 228 7.71 15.34 8.96
CA GLN A 228 8.35 14.40 8.06
C GLN A 228 7.58 14.30 6.73
N LEU A 229 6.25 14.14 6.78
CA LEU A 229 5.41 14.07 5.58
C LEU A 229 5.55 15.32 4.72
N ARG A 230 5.62 16.52 5.32
CA ARG A 230 5.90 17.76 4.59
C ARG A 230 7.27 17.72 3.93
N THR A 231 8.29 17.26 4.66
CA THR A 231 9.66 17.14 4.12
C THR A 231 9.70 16.16 2.95
N ASP A 232 9.08 14.99 3.08
CA ASP A 232 8.96 13.98 2.05
C ASP A 232 8.21 14.54 0.84
N TYR A 233 7.09 15.24 1.06
CA TYR A 233 6.32 15.87 0.00
C TYR A 233 7.18 16.84 -0.81
N LEU A 234 7.92 17.73 -0.15
CA LEU A 234 8.76 18.72 -0.83
C LEU A 234 9.90 18.06 -1.62
N ALA A 235 10.45 16.95 -1.13
CA ALA A 235 11.46 16.18 -1.87
C ALA A 235 10.85 15.50 -3.11
N VAL A 236 9.66 14.92 -3.00
CA VAL A 236 8.94 14.29 -4.11
C VAL A 236 8.49 15.34 -5.13
N ASP A 237 7.99 16.49 -4.69
CA ASP A 237 7.61 17.64 -5.54
C ASP A 237 8.83 18.11 -6.36
N ALA A 238 10.00 18.27 -5.73
CA ALA A 238 11.24 18.61 -6.42
C ALA A 238 11.70 17.51 -7.41
N ALA A 239 11.42 16.23 -7.11
CA ALA A 239 11.70 15.13 -8.04
C ALA A 239 10.82 15.19 -9.29
N PHE A 240 9.56 15.64 -9.17
CA PHE A 240 8.71 15.94 -10.32
C PHE A 240 9.20 17.17 -11.09
N GLU A 241 9.58 18.26 -10.42
CA GLU A 241 10.11 19.48 -11.07
C GLU A 241 11.39 19.22 -11.86
N SER A 242 12.26 18.33 -11.36
CA SER A 242 13.51 17.94 -12.01
C SER A 242 13.35 16.86 -13.09
N GLY A 243 12.16 16.25 -13.21
CA GLY A 243 11.86 15.20 -14.17
C GLY A 243 12.38 13.80 -13.78
N VAL A 244 12.85 13.61 -12.55
CA VAL A 244 13.22 12.29 -12.01
C VAL A 244 11.97 11.42 -11.88
N PHE A 245 10.87 12.01 -11.40
CA PHE A 245 9.55 11.44 -11.48
C PHE A 245 8.72 12.18 -12.54
N THR A 246 7.89 11.45 -13.26
CA THR A 246 6.92 12.03 -14.19
C THR A 246 5.57 11.36 -14.00
N HIS A 247 4.49 12.10 -14.28
CA HIS A 247 3.16 11.51 -14.31
C HIS A 247 2.95 10.84 -15.67
N THR A 248 2.52 9.59 -15.64
CA THR A 248 2.15 8.87 -16.85
C THR A 248 0.71 9.18 -17.20
N ALA A 249 0.54 9.98 -18.25
CA ALA A 249 -0.72 10.59 -18.64
C ALA A 249 -1.34 9.86 -19.84
N TYR A 250 -2.65 9.68 -19.81
CA TYR A 250 -3.45 9.08 -20.87
C TYR A 250 -4.66 9.94 -21.18
N GLU A 251 -5.04 10.02 -22.46
CA GLU A 251 -6.30 10.67 -22.84
C GLU A 251 -7.43 9.63 -22.78
N ASN A 252 -8.50 9.94 -22.05
CA ASN A 252 -9.65 9.07 -21.93
C ASN A 252 -10.66 9.30 -23.07
N GLU A 253 -11.72 8.48 -23.13
CA GLU A 253 -12.72 8.54 -24.21
C GLU A 253 -13.48 9.88 -24.29
N LEU A 254 -13.42 10.71 -23.24
CA LEU A 254 -14.04 12.04 -23.19
C LEU A 254 -13.07 13.16 -23.63
N GLY A 255 -11.82 12.83 -23.97
CA GLY A 255 -10.77 13.78 -24.31
C GLY A 255 -10.13 14.46 -23.09
N GLU A 256 -10.34 13.92 -21.89
CA GLU A 256 -9.72 14.41 -20.65
C GLU A 256 -8.43 13.64 -20.37
N THR A 257 -7.48 14.28 -19.69
CA THR A 257 -6.20 13.65 -19.32
C THR A 257 -6.30 13.01 -17.95
N ASP A 258 -6.06 11.71 -17.90
CA ASP A 258 -6.00 10.88 -16.70
C ASP A 258 -4.53 10.54 -16.36
N TYR A 259 -4.11 10.73 -15.11
CA TYR A 259 -2.73 10.49 -14.68
C TYR A 259 -2.62 9.16 -13.92
N LEU A 260 -2.42 8.08 -14.69
CA LEU A 260 -2.59 6.70 -14.25
C LEU A 260 -1.53 6.20 -13.25
N GLY A 261 -0.32 6.77 -13.27
CA GLY A 261 0.80 6.30 -12.47
C GLY A 261 1.94 7.32 -12.38
N ILE A 262 2.88 7.06 -11.48
CA ILE A 262 4.12 7.82 -11.34
C ILE A 262 5.23 7.00 -11.97
N ASN A 263 5.82 7.49 -13.06
CA ASN A 263 7.00 6.88 -13.65
C ASN A 263 8.18 7.08 -12.71
N VAL A 264 8.70 5.96 -12.20
CA VAL A 264 9.85 5.89 -11.31
C VAL A 264 11.06 5.26 -12.01
N GLY A 265 10.93 4.92 -13.29
CA GLY A 265 11.95 4.27 -14.11
C GLY A 265 13.24 5.07 -14.26
N GLY A 266 13.19 6.38 -14.03
CA GLY A 266 14.34 7.29 -14.04
C GLY A 266 15.29 7.15 -12.85
N LEU A 267 14.95 6.34 -11.84
CA LEU A 267 15.83 6.04 -10.70
C LEU A 267 16.98 5.11 -11.12
N ASN A 268 18.22 5.55 -10.89
CA ASN A 268 19.46 4.92 -11.38
C ASN A 268 19.60 3.43 -11.04
N THR A 269 19.29 3.04 -9.81
CA THR A 269 19.48 1.67 -9.29
C THR A 269 18.16 0.95 -9.01
N LEU A 270 17.05 1.41 -9.60
CA LEU A 270 15.73 0.80 -9.39
C LEU A 270 15.68 -0.68 -9.77
N HIS A 271 16.54 -1.14 -10.69
CA HIS A 271 16.62 -2.53 -11.11
C HIS A 271 17.04 -3.50 -9.98
N ASP A 272 17.65 -2.99 -8.90
CA ASP A 272 17.92 -3.77 -7.69
C ASP A 272 16.64 -4.05 -6.89
N LEU A 273 15.59 -3.24 -7.08
CA LEU A 273 14.27 -3.43 -6.49
C LEU A 273 13.30 -4.14 -7.45
N VAL A 274 13.06 -3.57 -8.63
CA VAL A 274 12.14 -4.11 -9.64
C VAL A 274 12.66 -3.82 -11.04
N TYR A 275 12.48 -4.77 -11.96
CA TYR A 275 12.87 -4.60 -13.36
C TYR A 275 12.01 -5.48 -14.26
N TYR A 276 12.03 -5.25 -15.57
CA TYR A 276 11.61 -6.24 -16.56
C TYR A 276 12.77 -6.57 -17.49
N MET A 277 12.66 -7.67 -18.22
CA MET A 277 13.65 -8.07 -19.21
C MET A 277 13.29 -7.46 -20.56
N ASP A 278 14.13 -6.57 -21.08
CA ASP A 278 14.11 -6.14 -22.47
C ASP A 278 15.16 -6.96 -23.24
N GLY A 279 14.70 -8.06 -23.84
CA GLY A 279 15.58 -9.12 -24.34
C GLY A 279 16.41 -9.73 -23.22
N GLU A 280 17.73 -9.55 -23.30
CA GLU A 280 18.68 -10.04 -22.28
C GLU A 280 19.07 -8.97 -21.24
N THR A 281 18.54 -7.74 -21.36
CA THR A 281 18.91 -6.61 -20.51
C THR A 281 17.84 -6.36 -19.45
N ARG A 282 18.26 -6.08 -18.21
CA ARG A 282 17.35 -5.59 -17.17
C ARG A 282 17.05 -4.12 -17.43
N SER A 283 15.78 -3.78 -17.60
CA SER A 283 15.32 -2.42 -17.80
C SER A 283 14.35 -2.00 -16.70
N THR A 284 14.37 -0.70 -16.41
CA THR A 284 13.42 0.00 -15.54
C THR A 284 12.65 1.07 -16.32
N GLU A 285 12.88 1.19 -17.62
CA GLU A 285 12.20 2.17 -18.46
C GLU A 285 10.68 1.95 -18.40
N ASN A 286 9.92 3.03 -18.20
CA ASN A 286 8.46 2.97 -18.05
C ASN A 286 7.96 2.11 -16.89
N VAL A 287 8.80 1.81 -15.89
CA VAL A 287 8.31 1.27 -14.61
C VAL A 287 7.56 2.36 -13.87
N ASN A 288 6.31 2.05 -13.55
CA ASN A 288 5.35 2.95 -12.95
C ASN A 288 4.90 2.45 -11.58
N LEU A 289 4.73 3.39 -10.65
CA LEU A 289 4.10 3.16 -9.37
C LEU A 289 2.64 3.63 -9.43
N ILE A 290 1.71 2.71 -9.22
CA ILE A 290 0.29 2.99 -9.04
C ILE A 290 0.01 3.22 -7.55
N LEU A 291 -0.77 4.27 -7.25
CA LEU A 291 -1.28 4.54 -5.91
C LEU A 291 -2.67 3.91 -5.76
N LEU A 292 -2.76 2.79 -5.05
CA LEU A 292 -4.00 2.00 -4.98
C LEU A 292 -5.06 2.65 -4.09
N PHE A 293 -6.31 2.62 -4.55
CA PHE A 293 -7.46 3.07 -3.77
C PHE A 293 -8.06 1.90 -2.98
N ASN A 294 -8.22 2.05 -1.67
CA ASN A 294 -8.78 1.02 -0.78
C ASN A 294 -10.14 1.41 -0.17
N GLY A 295 -10.88 2.30 -0.85
CA GLY A 295 -12.23 2.66 -0.49
C GLY A 295 -12.37 4.04 0.18
N PRO A 296 -13.59 4.62 0.14
CA PRO A 296 -13.91 5.94 0.65
C PRO A 296 -14.30 5.88 2.13
N LEU A 297 -13.34 5.77 3.04
CA LEU A 297 -13.61 6.00 4.47
C LEU A 297 -13.20 7.44 4.81
N ALA A 298 -13.92 8.44 4.26
CA ALA A 298 -13.68 9.89 4.41
C ALA A 298 -12.30 10.31 4.99
N GLN A 299 -11.26 10.06 4.18
CA GLN A 299 -9.88 10.54 4.29
C GLN A 299 -9.02 9.95 5.43
N ASN A 300 -8.62 8.69 5.25
CA ASN A 300 -7.53 8.07 5.99
C ASN A 300 -6.24 8.91 5.85
N ASP A 301 -5.83 9.58 6.92
CA ASP A 301 -4.57 10.34 7.02
C ASP A 301 -3.35 9.54 6.54
N LEU A 302 -3.34 8.24 6.80
CA LEU A 302 -2.25 7.33 6.49
C LEU A 302 -2.21 6.95 4.99
N ARG A 303 -3.17 7.41 4.18
CA ARG A 303 -3.08 7.25 2.73
C ARG A 303 -1.83 7.93 2.18
N PHE A 304 -1.38 9.02 2.80
CA PHE A 304 -0.23 9.82 2.38
C PHE A 304 1.12 9.23 2.76
N GLU A 305 1.17 8.08 3.44
CA GLU A 305 2.41 7.36 3.69
C GLU A 305 3.08 6.90 2.38
N SER A 306 2.35 6.86 1.26
CA SER A 306 2.95 6.63 -0.06
C SER A 306 3.87 7.76 -0.53
N ILE A 307 3.72 8.99 0.00
CA ILE A 307 4.69 10.08 -0.23
C ILE A 307 6.02 9.76 0.44
N SER A 308 5.99 9.27 1.69
CA SER A 308 7.18 8.81 2.39
C SER A 308 7.83 7.62 1.69
N PHE A 309 7.04 6.71 1.11
CA PHE A 309 7.56 5.64 0.26
C PHE A 309 8.24 6.16 -1.02
N LEU A 310 7.65 7.14 -1.71
CA LEU A 310 8.26 7.77 -2.88
C LEU A 310 9.59 8.46 -2.52
N ASN A 311 9.65 9.16 -1.39
CA ASN A 311 10.90 9.74 -0.91
C ASN A 311 11.94 8.66 -0.54
N TYR A 312 11.50 7.52 0.03
CA TYR A 312 12.38 6.36 0.22
C TYR A 312 12.95 5.87 -1.12
N LEU A 313 12.12 5.72 -2.15
CA LEU A 313 12.60 5.28 -3.46
C LEU A 313 13.63 6.27 -4.03
N LEU A 314 13.35 7.57 -3.93
CA LEU A 314 14.26 8.62 -4.35
C LEU A 314 15.60 8.54 -3.61
N THR A 315 15.57 8.48 -2.27
CA THR A 315 16.80 8.48 -1.45
C THR A 315 17.62 7.20 -1.60
N GLN A 316 16.96 6.05 -1.80
CA GLN A 316 17.63 4.76 -1.88
C GLN A 316 18.16 4.46 -3.29
N TYR A 317 17.37 4.76 -4.34
CA TYR A 317 17.64 4.27 -5.71
C TYR A 317 18.01 5.36 -6.73
N GLN A 318 18.03 6.64 -6.34
CA GLN A 318 18.54 7.71 -7.22
C GLN A 318 20.06 7.80 -7.23
N ASN A 319 20.76 7.16 -6.28
CA ASN A 319 22.21 7.22 -6.17
C ASN A 319 22.90 6.29 -7.18
#